data_AF-A0A139HMV9-F1
#
_entry.id   AF-A0A139HMV9-F1
#
_cell.length_a   1.000
_cell.length_b   1.000
_cell.length_c   1.000
_cell.angle_alpha   90.00
_cell.angle_beta   90.00
_cell.angle_gamma   90.00
#
_symmetry.space_group_name_H-M   'P 1'
#
loop_
_entity.id
_entity.type
_entity.pdbx_description
1 polymer ?
#
loop_
_entity_poly.entity_id
_entity_poly.type
_entity_poly.pdbx_seq_one_letter_code
_entity_poly.pdbx_strand_id
1 'polypeptide(L)'
;MRSNSISSISSLSSRASSAEPEPTMQIFVKNVAGDTFPITIPESTTVGTLRSLVALRTNTPEAKLRVTHAGSHLSHLSATLSSYNVTRESTLHMALPIRGGAPKKIRCNFKDCKDAAQRIVGDCAFCQGHFCGKHRMLESHNCTGLEDCKQEEKDRNKAKLESERTVAIKGI
;
A
#
# COMPACT_ATOMS: atom_id res chain seq x y z
N MET A 1 4.76 -88.72 -18.16
CA MET A 1 4.02 -87.86 -19.11
C MET A 1 3.24 -86.83 -18.30
N ARG A 2 3.39 -85.53 -18.65
CA ARG A 2 2.61 -84.37 -18.16
C ARG A 2 2.93 -83.99 -16.69
N SER A 3 3.28 -82.76 -16.33
CA SER A 3 2.73 -81.48 -16.76
C SER A 3 3.70 -80.35 -16.42
N ASN A 4 4.07 -79.50 -17.39
CA ASN A 4 4.58 -78.16 -17.10
C ASN A 4 3.49 -77.17 -17.48
N SER A 5 2.78 -76.66 -16.48
CA SER A 5 1.81 -75.57 -16.64
C SER A 5 2.58 -74.26 -16.72
N ILE A 6 2.82 -73.77 -17.94
CA ILE A 6 3.30 -72.40 -18.15
C ILE A 6 2.06 -71.51 -18.09
N SER A 7 1.87 -70.84 -16.96
CA SER A 7 0.87 -69.81 -16.80
C SER A 7 1.23 -68.64 -17.70
N SER A 8 0.56 -68.52 -18.83
CA SER A 8 0.59 -67.32 -19.68
C SER A 8 0.03 -66.15 -18.89
N ILE A 9 0.91 -65.39 -18.24
CA ILE A 9 0.60 -64.06 -17.73
C ILE A 9 0.33 -63.15 -18.92
N SER A 10 -0.94 -63.08 -19.32
CA SER A 10 -1.47 -62.06 -20.21
C SER A 10 -1.05 -60.69 -19.67
N SER A 11 -0.10 -60.07 -20.37
CA SER A 11 0.32 -58.70 -20.15
C SER A 11 -0.89 -57.81 -20.36
N LEU A 12 -1.55 -57.46 -19.26
CA LEU A 12 -2.49 -56.34 -19.22
C LEU A 12 -1.65 -55.10 -19.47
N SER A 13 -1.50 -54.74 -20.76
CA SER A 13 -1.07 -53.42 -21.15
C SER A 13 -2.12 -52.45 -20.63
N SER A 14 -1.88 -51.93 -19.43
CA SER A 14 -2.54 -50.74 -18.93
C SER A 14 -2.33 -49.66 -19.98
N ARG A 15 -3.36 -49.43 -20.79
CA ARG A 15 -3.49 -48.24 -21.62
C ARG A 15 -3.57 -47.08 -20.64
N ALA A 16 -2.40 -46.60 -20.21
CA ALA A 16 -2.28 -45.28 -19.62
C ALA A 16 -2.84 -44.34 -20.69
N SER A 17 -3.97 -43.71 -20.37
CA SER A 17 -4.65 -42.76 -21.23
C SER A 17 -3.62 -41.84 -21.88
N SER A 18 -3.54 -41.84 -23.20
CA SER A 18 -2.93 -40.73 -23.95
C SER A 18 -3.56 -39.47 -23.40
N ALA A 19 -2.79 -38.71 -22.63
CA ALA A 19 -3.07 -37.30 -22.48
C ALA A 19 -2.85 -36.72 -23.88
N GLU A 20 -3.94 -36.56 -24.62
CA GLU A 20 -3.94 -35.77 -25.84
C GLU A 20 -3.19 -34.46 -25.53
N PRO A 21 -2.25 -34.01 -26.38
CA PRO A 21 -1.56 -32.75 -26.16
C PRO A 21 -2.59 -31.63 -26.28
N GLU A 22 -3.15 -31.22 -25.14
CA GLU A 22 -4.00 -30.04 -25.01
C GLU A 22 -3.27 -28.85 -25.67
N PRO A 23 -3.97 -28.02 -26.48
CA PRO A 23 -3.35 -26.85 -27.09
C PRO A 23 -2.79 -25.95 -26.00
N THR A 24 -1.46 -25.77 -26.03
CA THR A 24 -0.75 -24.88 -25.13
C THR A 24 -0.60 -23.51 -25.75
N MET A 25 -0.83 -22.48 -24.94
CA MET A 25 -0.62 -21.09 -25.30
C MET A 25 0.50 -20.49 -24.45
N GLN A 26 1.23 -19.53 -25.03
CA GLN A 26 2.24 -18.75 -24.34
C GLN A 26 1.66 -17.37 -24.06
N ILE A 27 1.83 -16.91 -22.83
CA ILE A 27 1.43 -15.59 -22.37
C ILE A 27 2.61 -14.89 -21.70
N PHE A 28 2.54 -13.58 -21.57
CA PHE A 28 3.59 -12.76 -20.97
C PHE A 28 3.08 -12.08 -19.71
N VAL A 29 3.82 -12.18 -18.61
CA VAL A 29 3.46 -11.49 -17.36
C VAL A 29 4.52 -10.45 -17.06
N LYS A 30 4.10 -9.19 -16.95
CA LYS A 30 4.94 -8.06 -16.54
C LYS A 30 4.82 -7.86 -15.03
N ASN A 31 5.95 -8.00 -14.33
CA ASN A 31 6.05 -7.80 -12.89
C ASN A 31 6.02 -6.31 -12.53
N VAL A 32 5.84 -6.02 -11.24
CA VAL A 32 5.87 -4.66 -10.66
C VAL A 32 7.22 -3.97 -10.83
N ALA A 33 8.30 -4.74 -10.98
CA ALA A 33 9.64 -4.23 -11.29
C ALA A 33 9.82 -3.81 -12.77
N GLY A 34 8.88 -4.17 -13.64
CA GLY A 34 8.96 -3.93 -15.09
C GLY A 34 9.46 -5.11 -15.92
N ASP A 35 10.02 -6.14 -15.28
CA ASP A 35 10.48 -7.36 -15.94
C ASP A 35 9.30 -8.16 -16.52
N THR A 36 9.46 -8.66 -17.74
CA THR A 36 8.45 -9.48 -18.41
C THR A 36 8.97 -10.90 -18.55
N PHE A 37 8.18 -11.88 -18.12
CA PHE A 37 8.55 -13.29 -18.24
C PHE A 37 7.43 -14.09 -18.94
N PRO A 38 7.80 -15.04 -19.82
CA PRO A 38 6.84 -15.90 -20.48
C PRO A 38 6.35 -17.00 -19.53
N ILE A 39 5.08 -17.39 -19.67
CA ILE A 39 4.49 -18.57 -19.06
C ILE A 39 3.75 -19.37 -20.14
N THR A 40 4.04 -20.66 -20.21
CA THR A 40 3.33 -21.61 -21.08
C THR A 40 2.26 -22.33 -20.26
N ILE A 41 1.01 -22.24 -20.71
CA ILE A 41 -0.15 -22.81 -20.04
C ILE A 41 -1.15 -23.36 -21.07
N PRO A 42 -1.94 -24.40 -20.73
CA PRO A 42 -3.01 -24.86 -21.59
C PRO A 42 -4.14 -23.81 -21.70
N GLU A 43 -4.86 -23.79 -22.82
CA GLU A 43 -5.97 -22.85 -23.05
C GLU A 43 -7.12 -23.02 -22.04
N SER A 44 -7.29 -24.23 -21.48
CA SER A 44 -8.28 -24.57 -20.46
C SER A 44 -7.90 -24.11 -19.03
N THR A 45 -6.76 -23.45 -18.86
CA THR A 45 -6.25 -22.99 -17.55
C THR A 45 -7.18 -21.98 -16.90
N THR A 46 -7.33 -22.10 -15.58
CA THR A 46 -8.11 -21.17 -14.74
C THR A 46 -7.25 -20.00 -14.25
N VAL A 47 -7.90 -18.90 -13.88
CA VAL A 47 -7.20 -17.75 -13.27
C VAL A 47 -6.49 -18.15 -11.97
N GLY A 48 -7.05 -19.06 -11.18
CA GLY A 48 -6.44 -19.53 -9.94
C GLY A 48 -5.06 -20.17 -10.17
N THR A 49 -4.98 -21.10 -11.12
CA THR A 49 -3.72 -21.78 -11.47
C THR A 49 -2.68 -20.82 -12.05
N LEU A 50 -3.10 -19.86 -12.90
CA LEU A 50 -2.22 -18.80 -13.38
C LEU A 50 -1.66 -17.96 -12.22
N ARG A 51 -2.48 -17.58 -11.23
CA ARG A 51 -2.02 -16.79 -10.08
C ARG A 51 -1.01 -17.55 -9.24
N SER A 52 -1.18 -18.85 -9.04
CA SER A 52 -0.20 -19.69 -8.35
C SER A 52 1.13 -19.77 -9.10
N LEU A 53 1.11 -19.94 -10.43
CA LEU A 53 2.33 -19.93 -11.26
C LEU A 53 3.07 -18.59 -11.19
N VAL A 54 2.34 -17.48 -11.26
CA VAL A 54 2.93 -16.14 -11.11
C VAL A 54 3.50 -15.96 -9.70
N ALA A 55 2.76 -16.34 -8.65
CA ALA A 55 3.20 -16.23 -7.27
C ALA A 55 4.50 -16.98 -6.99
N LEU A 56 4.64 -18.20 -7.55
CA LEU A 56 5.86 -19.00 -7.46
C LEU A 56 7.05 -18.31 -8.16
N ARG A 57 6.82 -17.70 -9.33
CA ARG A 57 7.88 -17.05 -10.11
C ARG A 57 8.30 -15.71 -9.52
N THR A 58 7.38 -14.95 -8.93
CA THR A 58 7.66 -13.63 -8.37
C THR A 58 7.87 -13.63 -6.86
N ASN A 59 7.84 -14.80 -6.22
CA ASN A 59 7.97 -14.96 -4.77
C ASN A 59 7.04 -14.01 -3.99
N THR A 60 5.82 -13.83 -4.50
CA THR A 60 4.83 -12.91 -3.92
C THR A 60 3.60 -13.72 -3.51
N PRO A 61 3.12 -13.60 -2.26
CA PRO A 61 1.98 -14.38 -1.80
C PRO A 61 0.73 -14.05 -2.62
N GLU A 62 -0.05 -15.08 -2.96
CA GLU A 62 -1.24 -14.97 -3.82
C GLU A 62 -2.27 -13.95 -3.31
N ALA A 63 -2.37 -13.78 -1.99
CA ALA A 63 -3.25 -12.81 -1.34
C ALA A 63 -2.92 -11.35 -1.68
N LYS A 64 -1.63 -11.04 -1.94
CA LYS A 64 -1.16 -9.71 -2.35
C LYS A 64 -1.06 -9.57 -3.86
N LEU A 65 -1.09 -10.68 -4.59
CA LEU A 65 -0.92 -10.73 -6.02
C LEU A 65 -2.20 -10.26 -6.72
N ARG A 66 -2.10 -9.20 -7.53
CA ARG A 66 -3.20 -8.74 -8.40
C ARG A 66 -2.69 -8.77 -9.84
N VAL A 67 -3.44 -9.44 -10.72
CA VAL A 67 -3.12 -9.53 -12.15
C VAL A 67 -4.24 -8.86 -12.93
N THR A 68 -3.86 -8.10 -13.95
CA THR A 68 -4.79 -7.28 -14.75
C THR A 68 -4.54 -7.53 -16.23
N HIS A 69 -5.61 -7.69 -16.99
CA HIS A 69 -5.60 -7.81 -18.46
C HIS A 69 -6.54 -6.77 -19.06
N ALA A 70 -6.09 -5.97 -20.02
CA ALA A 70 -6.91 -4.97 -20.70
C ALA A 70 -7.73 -4.04 -19.76
N GLY A 71 -7.18 -3.72 -18.58
CA GLY A 71 -7.86 -2.92 -17.55
C GLY A 71 -8.80 -3.69 -16.62
N SER A 72 -9.08 -4.96 -16.89
CA SER A 72 -9.89 -5.85 -16.06
C SER A 72 -9.03 -6.67 -15.10
N HIS A 73 -9.37 -6.65 -13.81
CA HIS A 73 -8.70 -7.48 -12.81
C HIS A 73 -9.15 -8.93 -12.91
N LEU A 74 -8.18 -9.86 -12.89
CA LEU A 74 -8.43 -11.30 -12.83
C LEU A 74 -8.76 -11.72 -11.38
N SER A 75 -9.92 -11.27 -10.88
CA SER A 75 -10.37 -11.46 -9.50
C SER A 75 -10.99 -12.84 -9.27
N HIS A 76 -11.69 -13.40 -10.26
CA HIS A 76 -12.42 -14.66 -10.12
C HIS A 76 -11.52 -15.88 -10.38
N LEU A 77 -11.23 -16.68 -9.34
CA LEU A 77 -10.31 -17.82 -9.43
C LEU A 77 -10.83 -18.98 -10.29
N SER A 78 -12.14 -19.18 -10.35
CA SER A 78 -12.80 -20.27 -11.08
C SER A 78 -13.05 -19.97 -12.56
N ALA A 79 -12.84 -18.72 -12.99
CA ALA A 79 -13.02 -18.32 -14.38
C ALA A 79 -11.83 -18.76 -15.24
N THR A 80 -12.09 -19.15 -16.48
CA THR A 80 -11.07 -19.49 -17.48
C THR A 80 -10.46 -18.24 -18.07
N LEU A 81 -9.23 -18.33 -18.56
CA LEU A 81 -8.52 -17.19 -19.17
C LEU A 81 -9.25 -16.64 -20.41
N SER A 82 -9.91 -17.51 -21.17
CA SER A 82 -10.72 -17.13 -22.34
C SER A 82 -11.87 -16.19 -21.99
N SER A 83 -12.43 -16.28 -20.77
CA SER A 83 -13.51 -15.37 -20.32
C SER A 83 -13.06 -13.92 -20.12
N TYR A 84 -11.75 -13.69 -19.97
CA TYR A 84 -11.14 -12.36 -19.87
C TYR A 84 -10.46 -11.94 -21.17
N ASN A 85 -10.79 -12.59 -22.28
CA ASN A 85 -10.20 -12.36 -23.61
C ASN A 85 -8.66 -12.50 -23.61
N VAL A 86 -8.11 -13.33 -22.73
CA VAL A 86 -6.67 -13.61 -22.70
C VAL A 86 -6.37 -14.59 -23.83
N THR A 87 -5.68 -14.13 -24.87
CA THR A 87 -5.29 -14.93 -26.03
C THR A 87 -3.81 -15.33 -25.96
N ARG A 88 -3.36 -16.13 -26.94
CA ARG A 88 -1.93 -16.36 -27.16
C ARG A 88 -1.22 -15.01 -27.30
N GLU A 89 -0.03 -14.92 -26.71
CA GLU A 89 0.85 -13.75 -26.69
C GLU A 89 0.27 -12.51 -25.97
N SER A 90 -0.81 -12.67 -25.21
CA SER A 90 -1.33 -11.58 -24.39
C SER A 90 -0.36 -11.21 -23.25
N THR A 91 -0.30 -9.91 -22.95
CA THR A 91 0.52 -9.35 -21.87
C THR A 91 -0.36 -9.01 -20.66
N LEU A 92 -0.14 -9.72 -19.56
CA LEU A 92 -0.75 -9.49 -18.26
C LEU A 92 0.14 -8.59 -17.41
N HIS A 93 -0.46 -7.73 -16.61
CA HIS A 93 0.25 -6.82 -15.72
C HIS A 93 -0.01 -7.14 -14.26
N MET A 94 1.05 -7.24 -13.47
CA MET A 94 0.95 -7.25 -12.01
C MET A 94 0.63 -5.83 -11.51
N ALA A 95 -0.47 -5.70 -10.78
CA ALA A 95 -0.91 -4.44 -10.21
C ALA A 95 -0.54 -4.35 -8.73
N LEU A 96 0.07 -3.23 -8.33
CA LEU A 96 0.29 -2.92 -6.92
C LEU A 96 -1.02 -2.43 -6.29
N PRO A 97 -1.24 -2.70 -4.98
CA PRO A 97 -2.32 -2.03 -4.27
C PRO A 97 -2.04 -0.52 -4.29
N ILE A 98 -2.98 0.25 -4.85
CA ILE A 98 -2.92 1.70 -4.82
C ILE A 98 -2.98 2.12 -3.36
N ARG A 99 -1.88 2.66 -2.82
CA ARG A 99 -1.87 3.35 -1.51
C ARG A 99 -2.52 4.72 -1.68
N GLY A 100 -3.80 4.72 -2.02
CA GLY A 100 -4.60 5.91 -2.34
C GLY A 100 -5.55 6.26 -1.21
N GLY A 101 -5.05 6.48 -0.01
CA GLY A 101 -5.82 7.17 1.03
C GLY A 101 -5.43 8.63 0.99
N ALA A 102 -6.28 9.51 0.45
CA ALA A 102 -6.09 10.94 0.67
C ALA A 102 -5.99 11.15 2.19
N PRO A 103 -4.89 11.75 2.72
CA PRO A 103 -4.77 11.95 4.15
C PRO A 103 -5.99 12.75 4.61
N LYS A 104 -6.72 12.22 5.60
CA LYS A 104 -7.89 12.91 6.16
C LYS A 104 -7.44 14.33 6.52
N LYS A 105 -8.05 15.33 5.88
CA LYS A 105 -7.70 16.73 6.12
C LYS A 105 -8.02 17.04 7.60
N ILE A 106 -6.98 17.29 8.39
CA ILE A 106 -7.15 17.68 9.79
C ILE A 106 -7.86 19.03 9.79
N ARG A 107 -8.83 19.21 10.70
CA ARG A 107 -9.61 20.46 10.82
C ARG A 107 -9.02 21.37 11.87
N CYS A 108 -9.30 22.66 11.73
CA CYS A 108 -8.94 23.64 12.74
C CYS A 108 -9.62 23.32 14.09
N ASN A 109 -8.88 23.43 15.18
CA ASN A 109 -9.38 23.19 16.54
C ASN A 109 -10.07 24.43 17.18
N PHE A 110 -10.19 25.53 16.44
CA PHE A 110 -10.78 26.77 16.93
C PHE A 110 -12.31 26.68 16.89
N LYS A 111 -12.99 27.22 17.91
CA LYS A 111 -14.46 27.23 18.00
C LYS A 111 -15.03 27.91 16.76
N ASP A 112 -16.04 27.29 16.15
CA ASP A 112 -16.72 27.78 14.94
C ASP A 112 -15.88 27.84 13.64
N CYS A 113 -14.62 27.36 13.67
CA CYS A 113 -13.80 27.28 12.46
C CYS A 113 -14.01 25.93 11.73
N LYS A 114 -14.48 25.99 10.49
CA LYS A 114 -14.64 24.81 9.62
C LYS A 114 -13.52 24.63 8.60
N ASP A 115 -12.53 25.51 8.60
CA ASP A 115 -11.39 25.47 7.69
C ASP A 115 -10.44 24.29 8.02
N ALA A 116 -9.74 23.81 7.00
CA ALA A 116 -8.72 22.78 7.16
C ALA A 116 -7.48 23.36 7.88
N ALA A 117 -6.89 22.57 8.76
CA ALA A 117 -5.61 22.89 9.38
C ALA A 117 -4.49 22.88 8.33
N GLN A 118 -3.55 23.82 8.48
CA GLN A 118 -2.40 23.90 7.58
C GLN A 118 -1.44 22.75 7.87
N ARG A 119 -1.03 22.00 6.85
CA ARG A 119 -0.07 20.90 7.04
C ARG A 119 1.30 21.43 7.46
N ILE A 120 1.99 20.72 8.37
CA ILE A 120 3.34 21.01 8.90
C ILE A 120 3.40 22.25 9.81
N VAL A 121 2.58 23.24 9.49
CA VAL A 121 2.74 24.62 9.93
C VAL A 121 1.56 25.05 10.81
N GLY A 122 0.46 24.30 10.81
CA GLY A 122 -0.74 24.58 11.59
C GLY A 122 -0.70 24.07 13.04
N ASP A 123 0.32 23.32 13.44
CA ASP A 123 0.41 22.70 14.76
C ASP A 123 0.97 23.70 15.79
N CYS A 124 0.26 23.89 16.89
CA CYS A 124 0.70 24.74 18.00
C CYS A 124 1.44 23.90 19.03
N ALA A 125 2.71 24.22 19.29
CA ALA A 125 3.54 23.50 20.26
C ALA A 125 3.07 23.62 21.72
N PHE A 126 2.30 24.67 22.03
CA PHE A 126 1.87 24.98 23.40
C PHE A 126 0.58 24.27 23.79
N CYS A 127 -0.42 24.26 22.90
CA CYS A 127 -1.72 23.64 23.16
C CYS A 127 -1.95 22.32 22.39
N GLN A 128 -0.96 21.86 21.61
CA GLN A 128 -1.01 20.67 20.74
C GLN A 128 -2.19 20.67 19.75
N GLY A 129 -2.80 21.84 19.53
CA GLY A 129 -3.91 22.05 18.61
C GLY A 129 -3.45 22.25 17.17
N HIS A 130 -4.34 21.95 16.22
CA HIS A 130 -4.09 22.10 14.79
C HIS A 130 -4.96 23.24 14.26
N PHE A 131 -4.38 24.17 13.52
CA PHE A 131 -5.05 25.42 13.15
C PHE A 131 -4.93 25.74 11.65
N CYS A 132 -5.94 26.42 11.12
CA CYS A 132 -5.94 26.93 9.76
C CYS A 132 -5.09 28.20 9.64
N GLY A 133 -4.88 28.71 8.43
CA GLY A 133 -4.07 29.92 8.21
C GLY A 133 -4.53 31.17 8.98
N LYS A 134 -5.83 31.24 9.35
CA LYS A 134 -6.39 32.35 10.12
C LYS A 134 -6.17 32.22 11.63
N HIS A 135 -6.08 30.99 12.14
CA HIS A 135 -6.00 30.71 13.59
C HIS A 135 -4.64 30.14 14.01
N ARG A 136 -3.63 30.17 13.13
CA ARG A 136 -2.30 29.63 13.40
C ARG A 136 -1.54 30.40 14.49
N MET A 137 -1.77 31.71 14.62
CA MET A 137 -1.08 32.51 15.64
C MET A 137 -1.65 32.21 17.03
N LEU A 138 -0.79 32.27 18.07
CA LEU A 138 -1.19 32.01 19.46
C LEU A 138 -2.34 32.93 19.90
N GLU A 139 -2.30 34.20 19.46
CA GLU A 139 -3.34 35.20 19.74
C GLU A 139 -4.66 34.84 19.04
N SER A 140 -4.60 34.35 17.80
CA SER A 140 -5.79 34.07 16.99
C SER A 140 -6.61 32.87 17.48
N HIS A 141 -6.00 31.93 18.22
CA HIS A 141 -6.73 30.78 18.77
C HIS A 141 -6.87 30.80 20.29
N ASN A 142 -6.58 31.94 20.94
CA ASN A 142 -6.54 32.09 22.39
C ASN A 142 -5.74 30.95 23.05
N CYS A 143 -4.48 30.82 22.63
CA CYS A 143 -3.61 29.76 23.13
C CYS A 143 -3.44 29.88 24.65
N THR A 144 -3.62 28.78 25.38
CA THR A 144 -3.40 28.73 26.82
C THR A 144 -1.97 29.08 27.20
N GLY A 145 -0.99 28.66 26.40
CA GLY A 145 0.44 28.97 26.64
C GLY A 145 0.85 30.40 26.28
N LEU A 146 -0.07 31.25 25.80
CA LEU A 146 0.24 32.65 25.51
C LEU A 146 0.48 33.45 26.81
N GLU A 147 -0.25 33.14 27.89
CA GLU A 147 -0.08 33.81 29.18
C GLU A 147 1.25 33.45 29.83
N ASP A 148 1.62 32.16 29.81
CA ASP A 148 2.90 31.67 30.33
C ASP A 148 4.09 32.28 29.60
N CYS A 149 4.06 32.28 28.26
CA CYS A 149 5.13 32.85 27.43
C CYS A 149 5.28 34.36 27.64
N LYS A 150 4.15 35.08 27.77
CA LYS A 150 4.16 36.53 28.00
C LYS A 150 4.65 36.89 29.40
N GLN A 151 4.37 36.08 30.41
CA GLN A 151 4.83 36.30 31.77
C GLN A 151 6.33 36.06 31.89
N GLU A 152 6.85 34.98 31.29
CA GLU A 152 8.29 34.68 31.30
C GLU A 152 9.13 35.80 30.66
N GLU A 153 8.70 36.33 29.51
CA GLU A 153 9.38 37.45 28.86
C GLU A 153 9.33 38.75 29.68
N LYS A 154 8.23 38.99 30.41
CA LYS A 154 8.13 40.13 31.33
C LYS A 154 9.09 39.99 32.49
N ASP A 155 9.19 38.81 33.09
CA ASP A 155 10.07 38.55 34.23
C ASP A 155 11.55 38.66 33.81
N ARG A 156 11.89 38.18 32.62
CA ARG A 156 13.24 38.33 32.04
C ARG A 156 13.60 39.79 31.77
N ASN A 157 12.68 40.56 31.18
CA ASN A 157 12.89 41.98 30.94
C ASN A 157 12.96 42.79 32.24
N LYS A 158 12.12 42.45 33.22
CA LYS A 158 12.15 43.04 34.55
C LYS A 158 13.49 42.81 35.24
N ALA A 159 13.99 41.58 35.24
CA ALA A 159 15.30 41.25 35.83
C ALA A 159 16.44 42.03 35.16
N LYS A 160 16.37 42.20 33.83
CA LYS A 160 17.35 43.00 33.09
C LYS A 160 17.29 44.48 33.49
N LEU A 161 16.09 45.08 33.52
CA LEU A 161 15.88 46.46 33.96
C LEU A 161 16.32 46.69 35.41
N GLU A 162 16.08 45.72 36.30
CA GLU A 162 16.53 45.78 37.70
C GLU A 162 18.05 45.74 37.81
N SER A 163 18.73 44.95 36.96
CA SER A 163 20.20 44.90 36.92
C SER A 163 20.84 46.18 36.35
N GLU A 164 20.13 46.89 35.46
CA GLU A 164 20.58 48.15 34.84
C GLU A 164 20.11 49.38 35.64
N ARG A 165 19.40 49.18 36.75
CA ARG A 165 18.87 50.27 37.58
C ARG A 165 20.00 51.03 38.26
N THR A 166 20.15 52.31 37.93
CA THR A 166 21.06 53.22 38.64
C THR A 166 20.55 53.47 40.07
N VAL A 167 21.40 53.22 41.07
CA VAL A 167 21.11 53.57 42.46
C VAL A 167 21.65 54.96 42.74
N ALA A 168 20.78 55.88 43.15
CA ALA A 168 21.21 57.19 43.63
C ALA A 168 22.00 57.00 44.93
N ILE A 169 23.29 57.36 44.92
CA ILE A 169 24.11 57.39 46.13
C ILE A 169 23.57 58.51 47.00
N LYS A 170 22.88 58.15 48.09
CA LYS A 170 22.29 59.10 49.02
C LYS A 170 23.33 59.44 50.10
N GLY A 171 24.03 60.56 49.93
CA GLY A 171 24.92 61.13 50.94
C GLY A 171 26.21 61.70 50.36
N ILE A 172 26.19 63.01 50.09
CA ILE A 172 27.33 63.92 50.30
C ILE A 172 26.84 64.92 51.33
#